data_AF-A0A2V3DUX2-F1
#
_entry.id   AF-A0A2V3DUX2-F1
#
_cell.length_a   1.000
_cell.length_b   1.000
_cell.length_c   1.000
_cell.angle_alpha   90.00
_cell.angle_beta   90.00
_cell.angle_gamma   90.00
#
_symmetry.space_group_name_H-M   'P 1'
#
loop_
_entity.id
_entity.type
_entity.pdbx_description
1 polymer ?
#
loop_
_entity_poly.entity_id
_entity_poly.type
_entity_poly.pdbx_seq_one_letter_code
_entity_poly.pdbx_strand_id
1 'polypeptide(L)' 'MKKKWSDVSRGRQIVIVLAGIVQLALQAAALRDIAKRTPAQLNGPKAGWVAASFINFAGPIAYFAKGRK' A
#
# COMPACT_ATOMS: atom_id res chain seq x y z
N MET A 1 -1.73 -32.18 8.42
CA MET A 1 -2.03 -31.98 6.98
C MET A 1 -1.82 -30.52 6.63
N LYS A 2 -1.06 -30.18 5.57
CA LYS A 2 -0.87 -28.79 5.13
C LYS A 2 -2.08 -28.38 4.29
N LYS A 3 -2.74 -27.26 4.65
CA LYS A 3 -3.87 -26.73 3.90
C LYS A 3 -3.39 -26.27 2.53
N LYS A 4 -3.96 -26.81 1.45
CA LYS A 4 -3.61 -26.44 0.07
C LYS A 4 -4.43 -25.24 -0.36
N TRP A 5 -3.90 -24.47 -1.31
CA TRP A 5 -4.62 -23.35 -1.90
C TRP A 5 -5.95 -23.77 -2.54
N SER A 6 -5.99 -24.98 -3.12
CA SER A 6 -7.20 -25.63 -3.64
C SER A 6 -8.30 -25.82 -2.60
N ASP A 7 -7.94 -25.87 -1.31
CA ASP A 7 -8.88 -26.10 -0.20
C ASP A 7 -9.50 -24.78 0.30
N VAL A 8 -9.10 -23.65 -0.30
CA VAL A 8 -9.71 -22.34 -0.07
C VAL A 8 -10.90 -22.18 -1.00
N SER A 9 -12.06 -21.77 -0.47
CA SER A 9 -13.25 -21.54 -1.29
C SER A 9 -12.96 -20.51 -2.39
N ARG A 10 -13.61 -20.68 -3.55
CA ARG A 10 -13.39 -19.84 -4.73
C ARG A 10 -13.57 -18.34 -4.42
N GLY A 11 -14.61 -17.98 -3.67
CA GLY A 11 -14.84 -16.61 -3.23
C GLY A 11 -13.70 -16.06 -2.37
N ARG A 12 -13.15 -16.86 -1.45
CA ARG A 12 -12.02 -16.42 -0.61
C ARG A 12 -10.72 -16.28 -1.40
N GLN A 13 -10.47 -17.13 -2.39
CA GLN A 13 -9.33 -16.96 -3.32
C GLN A 13 -9.44 -15.64 -4.08
N ILE A 14 -10.63 -15.30 -4.60
CA ILE A 14 -10.87 -14.05 -5.33
C ILE A 14 -10.58 -12.85 -4.42
N VAL A 15 -11.10 -12.83 -3.19
CA VAL A 15 -10.86 -11.75 -2.24
C VAL A 15 -9.36 -11.57 -1.95
N ILE A 16 -8.61 -12.65 -1.78
CA ILE A 16 -7.16 -12.58 -1.53
C ILE A 16 -6.43 -11.96 -2.74
N VAL A 17 -6.78 -12.39 -3.95
CA VAL A 17 -6.17 -11.84 -5.18
C VAL A 17 -6.49 -10.35 -5.33
N LEU A 18 -7.76 -9.97 -5.15
CA LEU A 18 -8.19 -8.57 -5.22
C LEU A 18 -7.48 -7.71 -4.17
N ALA A 19 -7.39 -8.17 -2.93
CA ALA A 19 -6.66 -7.47 -1.87
C ALA A 19 -5.19 -7.27 -2.24
N GLY A 20 -4.54 -8.29 -2.82
CA GLY A 20 -3.17 -8.18 -3.30
C GLY A 20 -3.01 -7.13 -4.42
N ILE A 21 -3.91 -7.12 -5.39
CA ILE A 21 -3.92 -6.12 -6.48
C ILE A 21 -4.08 -4.71 -5.90
N VAL A 22 -5.05 -4.52 -4.99
CA VAL A 22 -5.29 -3.23 -4.34
C VAL A 22 -4.05 -2.77 -3.57
N GLN A 23 -3.41 -3.65 -2.80
CA GLN A 23 -2.21 -3.33 -2.04
C GLN A 23 -1.06 -2.88 -2.95
N LEU A 24 -0.81 -3.61 -4.05
CA LEU A 24 0.26 -3.29 -4.99
C LEU A 24 -0.02 -1.98 -5.73
N ALA A 25 -1.25 -1.77 -6.18
CA ALA A 25 -1.65 -0.53 -6.84
C ALA A 25 -1.50 0.67 -5.91
N LEU A 26 -1.94 0.52 -4.66
CA LEU A 26 -1.86 1.57 -3.64
C LEU A 26 -0.40 1.90 -3.29
N GLN A 27 0.45 0.88 -3.13
CA GLN A 27 1.88 1.03 -2.91
C GLN A 27 2.56 1.79 -4.06
N ALA A 28 2.33 1.33 -5.30
CA ALA A 28 2.92 1.96 -6.49
C ALA A 28 2.46 3.41 -6.64
N ALA A 29 1.18 3.69 -6.38
CA ALA A 29 0.64 5.04 -6.41
C ALA A 29 1.28 5.94 -5.34
N ALA A 30 1.44 5.45 -4.10
CA ALA A 30 2.06 6.20 -3.01
C ALA A 30 3.52 6.53 -3.34
N LEU A 31 4.32 5.54 -3.74
CA LEU A 31 5.72 5.76 -4.11
C LEU A 31 5.87 6.73 -5.29
N ARG A 32 5.00 6.61 -6.31
CA ARG A 32 5.01 7.52 -7.46
C ARG A 32 4.65 8.95 -7.08
N ASP A 33 3.68 9.14 -6.20
CA ASP A 33 3.28 10.48 -5.69
C ASP A 33 4.39 11.08 -4.82
N ILE A 34 4.97 10.29 -3.90
CA ILE A 34 6.11 10.72 -3.06
C ILE A 34 7.29 11.12 -3.95
N ALA A 35 7.63 10.32 -4.95
CA ALA A 35 8.77 10.57 -5.84
C ALA A 35 8.64 11.91 -6.55
N LYS A 36 7.44 12.26 -7.03
CA LYS A 36 7.17 13.50 -7.76
C LYS A 36 7.11 14.75 -6.88
N ARG A 37 6.77 14.60 -5.59
CA ARG A 37 6.62 15.74 -4.68
C ARG A 37 7.96 16.28 -4.20
N THR A 38 8.02 17.60 -4.08
CA THR A 38 9.13 18.32 -3.42
C THR A 38 8.94 18.31 -1.90
N PRO A 39 10.00 18.55 -1.10
CA PRO A 39 9.89 18.51 0.37
C PRO A 39 8.83 19.45 0.95
N ALA A 40 8.56 20.59 0.31
CA ALA A 40 7.56 21.56 0.77
C ALA A 40 6.10 21.07 0.60
N GLN A 41 5.88 20.05 -0.24
CA GLN A 41 4.55 19.46 -0.53
C GLN A 41 4.23 18.24 0.34
N LEU A 42 5.14 17.90 1.27
CA LEU A 42 5.03 16.75 2.15
C LEU A 42 4.96 17.23 3.61
N ASN A 43 4.11 16.58 4.40
CA ASN A 43 4.06 16.81 5.84
C ASN A 43 5.14 15.96 6.53
N GLY A 44 6.39 16.41 6.49
CA GLY A 44 7.53 15.72 7.07
C GLY A 44 8.50 15.15 6.03
N PRO A 45 9.49 14.34 6.45
CA PRO A 45 10.59 13.90 5.59
C PRO A 45 10.12 12.92 4.52
N LYS A 46 10.59 13.13 3.29
CA LYS A 46 10.29 12.26 2.13
C LYS A 46 10.64 10.80 2.39
N ALA A 47 11.82 10.53 2.93
CA ALA A 47 12.27 9.18 3.28
C ALA A 47 11.39 8.53 4.35
N GLY A 48 10.88 9.32 5.31
CA GLY A 48 9.94 8.83 6.32
C GLY A 48 8.63 8.35 5.70
N TRP A 49 8.10 9.08 4.72
CA TRP A 49 6.89 8.66 4.00
C TRP A 49 7.11 7.46 3.09
N VAL A 50 8.30 7.33 2.48
CA VAL A 50 8.67 6.10 1.76
C VAL A 50 8.65 4.92 2.72
N ALA A 51 9.36 5.00 3.85
CA ALA A 51 9.39 3.91 4.83
C ALA A 51 8.00 3.57 5.38
N ALA A 52 7.21 4.60 5.75
CA ALA A 52 5.85 4.42 6.24
C ALA A 52 4.95 3.72 5.22
N SER A 53 5.11 4.00 3.92
CA SER A 53 4.30 3.36 2.87
C SER A 53 4.45 1.83 2.79
N PHE A 54 5.51 1.24 3.37
CA PHE A 54 5.67 -0.22 3.41
C PHE A 54 4.90 -0.91 4.55
N ILE A 55 4.20 -0.16 5.41
CA ILE A 55 3.38 -0.73 6.49
C ILE A 55 2.02 -1.20 5.94
N ASN A 56 1.99 -2.36 5.27
CA ASN A 56 0.78 -2.96 4.68
C ASN A 56 -0.13 -1.89 4.02
N PHE A 57 -1.46 -1.98 4.17
CA PHE A 57 -2.40 -0.97 3.67
C PHE A 57 -2.34 0.32 4.48
N ALA A 58 -2.00 0.24 5.77
CA ALA A 58 -2.01 1.40 6.67
C ALA A 58 -1.04 2.50 6.22
N GLY A 59 0.14 2.11 5.73
CA GLY A 59 1.19 3.01 5.27
C GLY A 59 0.76 3.91 4.12
N PRO A 60 0.40 3.34 2.95
CA PRO A 60 -0.02 4.13 1.80
C PRO A 60 -1.31 4.92 2.08
N ILE A 61 -2.26 4.38 2.86
CA ILE A 61 -3.47 5.12 3.28
C ILE A 61 -3.07 6.33 4.13
N ALA A 62 -2.20 6.15 5.13
CA ALA A 62 -1.75 7.24 6.00
C ALA A 62 -0.98 8.31 5.21
N TYR A 63 -0.16 7.91 4.25
CA TYR A 63 0.52 8.85 3.36
C TYR A 63 -0.50 9.71 2.58
N PHE A 64 -1.49 9.08 1.98
CA PHE A 64 -2.50 9.79 1.20
C PHE A 64 -3.44 10.65 2.04
N ALA A 65 -3.69 10.27 3.30
CA ALA A 65 -4.54 11.00 4.22
C ALA A 65 -3.81 12.16 4.93
N LYS A 66 -2.52 12.00 5.27
CA LYS A 66 -1.78 12.95 6.13
C LYS A 66 -0.40 13.34 5.62
N GLY A 67 0.22 12.56 4.75
CA GLY A 67 1.58 12.82 4.26
C GLY A 67 1.68 13.89 3.18
N ARG A 68 0.54 14.27 2.62
CA ARG A 68 0.39 15.30 1.61
C ARG A 68 0.03 16.63 2.25
N LYS A 69 0.68 17.71 1.82
CA LYS A 69 0.18 19.08 1.98
C LYS A 69 -0.71 19.43 0.79
#